data_AF-A0A820Z099-F1
#
_entry.id   AF-A0A820Z099-F1
#
_cell.length_a   1.000
_cell.length_b   1.000
_cell.length_c   1.000
_cell.angle_alpha   90.00
_cell.angle_beta   90.00
_cell.angle_gamma   90.00
#
_symmetry.space_group_name_H-M   'P 1'
#
loop_
_entity.id
_entity.type
_entity.pdbx_description
1 polymer ?
#
loop_
_entity_poly.entity_id
_entity_poly.type
_entity_poly.pdbx_seq_one_letter_code
_entity_poly.pdbx_strand_id
1 'polypeptide(L)'
;MINYLLFILLVIVYLYAEVHAGSGAVCFLTTRPALETLDFAQELAQDATEYGVDVFIMIDDNNFNISNIKTSTNLRLLQISNQQCIYYGYQNAISLKSGWREVTSWDKALLYFSLLNSNYTFVWLVEHDVFIPSTKAFLTLHQLYSNTSDLIVARNEINLLGDASTWLWSKAIGKLVPPWYCSMVNVVGLSRSMLIAIDDHVHWLGVVPFHEFFFNTLAMHLNMTIVTPIELNTINFQVDYSFEQVLKQSNNLWHPLKSLTEQKSWRQTLLNQSLEKNTTNEFIDFETLFHHNQTMINIENYLTNLLTKFEISKSQFSSASRISLRQRFCDIAKEYQQRNVSKNVTSIIMKLADHAYKLPELRMDNFVTSKSKNHLRLEQALKENRKTIFRSLSNSFTMAELRNETNNLMTELRSEIQREFKQQQERQNHTASPSSSSSSFSSSAWSFIITSSGALSSTRELADKPGDYSNEMDDIAAQLNYDSAEAEKKNCCPNLERKNVEITDEKKLNFEHKNSNVAISHFQKENPET
;
A
#
# COMPACT_ATOMS: atom_id res chain seq x y z
N MET A 1 19.64 -47.16 -3.67
CA MET A 1 19.46 -46.62 -2.30
C MET A 1 19.81 -45.12 -2.25
N ILE A 2 21.02 -44.71 -2.63
CA ILE A 2 21.46 -43.29 -2.62
C ILE A 2 20.52 -42.37 -3.43
N ASN A 3 20.16 -42.73 -4.66
CA ASN A 3 19.24 -41.92 -5.49
C ASN A 3 17.83 -41.76 -4.87
N TYR A 4 17.39 -42.75 -4.10
CA TYR A 4 16.08 -42.71 -3.42
C TYR A 4 16.12 -41.79 -2.20
N LEU A 5 17.22 -41.82 -1.44
CA LEU A 5 17.46 -40.90 -0.33
C LEU A 5 17.58 -39.45 -0.82
N LEU A 6 18.26 -39.23 -1.95
CA LEU A 6 18.41 -37.90 -2.56
C LEU A 6 17.08 -37.35 -3.06
N PHE A 7 16.23 -38.20 -3.65
CA PHE A 7 14.88 -37.84 -4.06
C PHE A 7 14.00 -37.49 -2.85
N ILE A 8 14.03 -38.29 -1.79
CA ILE A 8 13.30 -37.98 -0.55
C ILE A 8 13.78 -36.66 0.06
N LEU A 9 15.09 -36.41 0.09
CA LEU A 9 15.63 -35.14 0.59
C LEU A 9 15.16 -33.96 -0.28
N LEU A 10 15.16 -34.09 -1.60
CA LEU A 10 14.63 -33.06 -2.51
C LEU A 10 13.14 -32.81 -2.30
N VAL A 11 12.34 -33.86 -2.11
CA VAL A 11 10.91 -33.74 -1.81
C VAL A 11 10.69 -33.09 -0.45
N ILE A 12 11.47 -33.44 0.58
CA ILE A 12 11.40 -32.80 1.90
C ILE A 12 11.80 -31.33 1.79
N VAL A 13 12.88 -31.00 1.09
CA VAL A 13 13.31 -29.60 0.89
C VAL A 13 12.27 -28.82 0.10
N TYR A 14 11.66 -29.41 -0.93
CA TYR A 14 10.59 -28.80 -1.72
C TYR A 14 9.33 -28.57 -0.86
N LEU A 15 8.85 -29.60 -0.16
CA LEU A 15 7.68 -29.50 0.71
C LEU A 15 7.93 -28.56 1.90
N TYR A 16 9.13 -28.54 2.45
CA TYR A 16 9.52 -27.63 3.52
C TYR A 16 9.57 -26.19 2.99
N ALA A 17 10.09 -25.97 1.77
CA ALA A 17 10.05 -24.65 1.13
C ALA A 17 8.62 -24.20 0.78
N GLU A 18 7.71 -25.13 0.46
CA GLU A 18 6.31 -24.84 0.14
C GLU A 18 5.47 -24.60 1.40
N VAL A 19 5.68 -25.37 2.47
CA VAL A 19 5.04 -25.15 3.79
C VAL A 19 5.57 -23.90 4.49
N HIS A 20 6.80 -23.48 4.17
CA HIS A 20 7.38 -22.21 4.60
C HIS A 20 7.38 -21.14 3.50
N ALA A 21 6.54 -21.27 2.46
CA ALA A 21 6.15 -20.12 1.68
C ALA A 21 5.40 -19.19 2.63
N GLY A 22 6.17 -18.30 3.27
CA GLY A 22 5.70 -17.54 4.41
C GLY A 22 4.44 -16.75 4.04
N SER A 23 3.47 -16.76 4.94
CA SER A 23 2.22 -16.04 4.72
C SER A 23 2.51 -14.55 4.57
N GLY A 24 2.10 -14.01 3.43
CA GLY A 24 2.11 -12.58 3.17
C GLY A 24 0.84 -11.93 3.71
N ALA A 25 0.91 -10.64 3.99
CA ALA A 25 -0.27 -9.80 4.16
C ALA A 25 -0.14 -8.51 3.36
N VAL A 26 -1.29 -7.95 2.99
CA VAL A 26 -1.41 -6.56 2.54
C VAL A 26 -2.50 -5.87 3.32
N CYS A 27 -2.23 -4.67 3.80
CA CYS A 27 -3.16 -3.87 4.59
C CYS A 27 -3.34 -2.49 3.99
N PHE A 28 -4.56 -2.20 3.55
CA PHE A 28 -4.95 -0.86 3.13
C PHE A 28 -5.26 0.01 4.35
N LEU A 29 -4.63 1.18 4.43
CA LEU A 29 -4.75 2.11 5.53
C LEU A 29 -5.76 3.20 5.17
N THR A 30 -6.87 3.28 5.91
CA THR A 30 -7.96 4.22 5.60
C THR A 30 -8.58 4.81 6.85
N THR A 31 -9.12 6.04 6.76
CA THR A 31 -9.99 6.56 7.82
C THR A 31 -11.33 5.83 7.84
N ARG A 32 -11.97 5.72 6.68
CA ARG A 32 -13.19 4.95 6.42
C ARG A 32 -13.08 4.38 5.00
N PRO A 33 -13.27 3.08 4.80
CA PRO A 33 -13.12 2.49 3.48
C PRO A 33 -14.21 3.00 2.53
N ALA A 34 -13.80 3.53 1.39
CA ALA A 34 -14.71 3.83 0.29
C ALA A 34 -15.12 2.53 -0.44
N LEU A 35 -16.21 2.60 -1.20
CA LEU A 35 -16.69 1.46 -1.97
C LEU A 35 -15.64 0.98 -2.99
N GLU A 36 -14.97 1.91 -3.65
CA GLU A 36 -13.92 1.62 -4.65
C GLU A 36 -12.72 0.90 -4.04
N THR A 37 -12.35 1.25 -2.81
CA THR A 37 -11.29 0.55 -2.06
C THR A 37 -11.75 -0.86 -1.67
N LEU A 38 -13.01 -1.01 -1.22
CA LEU A 38 -13.57 -2.32 -0.88
C LEU A 38 -13.65 -3.24 -2.10
N ASP A 39 -14.16 -2.74 -3.23
CA ASP A 39 -14.26 -3.47 -4.49
C ASP A 39 -12.88 -4.03 -4.90
N PHE A 40 -11.86 -3.17 -4.93
CA PHE A 40 -10.51 -3.56 -5.32
C PHE A 40 -9.86 -4.51 -4.30
N ALA A 41 -10.03 -4.26 -3.00
CA ALA A 41 -9.50 -5.16 -1.98
C ALA A 41 -10.17 -6.55 -2.02
N GLN A 42 -11.45 -6.64 -2.38
CA GLN A 42 -12.15 -7.91 -2.58
C GLN A 42 -11.63 -8.66 -3.80
N GLU A 43 -11.42 -7.96 -4.92
CA GLU A 43 -10.79 -8.51 -6.14
C GLU A 43 -9.39 -9.04 -5.80
N LEU A 44 -8.57 -8.23 -5.12
CA LEU A 44 -7.24 -8.63 -4.69
C LEU A 44 -7.29 -9.83 -3.74
N ALA A 45 -8.21 -9.89 -2.79
CA ALA A 45 -8.32 -11.01 -1.85
C ALA A 45 -8.65 -12.35 -2.54
N GLN A 46 -9.39 -12.31 -3.65
CA GLN A 46 -9.66 -13.51 -4.44
C GLN A 46 -8.39 -14.00 -5.12
N ASP A 47 -7.71 -13.11 -5.84
CA ASP A 47 -6.49 -13.46 -6.60
C ASP A 47 -5.30 -13.81 -5.68
N ALA A 48 -5.18 -13.11 -4.55
CA ALA A 48 -4.06 -13.23 -3.61
C ALA A 48 -4.01 -14.56 -2.85
N THR A 49 -5.13 -15.29 -2.80
CA THR A 49 -5.22 -16.58 -2.10
C THR A 49 -4.24 -17.60 -2.68
N GLU A 50 -4.05 -17.61 -4.01
CA GLU A 50 -3.10 -18.50 -4.70
C GLU A 50 -1.64 -18.18 -4.39
N TYR A 51 -1.37 -16.98 -3.88
CA TYR A 51 -0.04 -16.46 -3.57
C TYR A 51 0.26 -16.48 -2.07
N GLY A 52 -0.67 -17.02 -1.25
CA GLY A 52 -0.52 -17.04 0.20
C GLY A 52 -0.54 -15.65 0.84
N VAL A 53 -1.24 -14.69 0.23
CA VAL A 53 -1.34 -13.31 0.72
C VAL A 53 -2.73 -13.02 1.26
N ASP A 54 -2.83 -12.73 2.57
CA ASP A 54 -4.08 -12.29 3.20
C ASP A 54 -4.29 -10.78 2.98
N VAL A 55 -5.53 -10.37 2.72
CA VAL A 55 -5.88 -8.97 2.45
C VAL A 55 -6.67 -8.37 3.61
N PHE A 56 -6.21 -7.20 4.05
CA PHE A 56 -6.75 -6.46 5.18
C PHE A 56 -7.10 -5.02 4.79
N ILE A 57 -8.08 -4.46 5.49
CA ILE A 57 -8.31 -3.01 5.54
C ILE A 57 -8.27 -2.58 7.00
N MET A 58 -7.34 -1.69 7.35
CA MET A 58 -7.25 -1.07 8.67
C MET A 58 -8.04 0.23 8.70
N ILE A 59 -9.04 0.30 9.58
CA ILE A 59 -9.98 1.40 9.70
C ILE A 59 -9.60 2.28 10.89
N ASP A 60 -9.28 3.55 10.62
CA ASP A 60 -8.90 4.50 11.66
C ASP A 60 -10.10 4.98 12.50
N ASP A 61 -11.26 5.23 11.89
CA ASP A 61 -12.39 5.77 12.65
C ASP A 61 -12.99 4.72 13.60
N ASN A 62 -12.80 4.90 14.91
CA ASN A 62 -13.34 4.02 15.94
C ASN A 62 -14.87 3.99 16.05
N ASN A 63 -15.58 4.94 15.43
CA ASN A 63 -17.03 4.97 15.39
C ASN A 63 -17.62 4.30 14.15
N PHE A 64 -16.77 3.83 13.23
CA PHE A 64 -17.21 3.18 12.02
C PHE A 64 -17.77 1.78 12.33
N ASN A 65 -19.02 1.50 11.91
CA ASN A 65 -19.63 0.20 12.17
C ASN A 65 -19.27 -0.82 11.07
N ILE A 66 -18.26 -1.65 11.35
CA ILE A 66 -17.81 -2.70 10.44
C ILE A 66 -18.84 -3.81 10.20
N SER A 67 -19.80 -4.03 11.11
CA SER A 67 -20.77 -5.14 11.00
C SER A 67 -21.72 -4.99 9.82
N ASN A 68 -21.85 -3.78 9.30
CA ASN A 68 -22.73 -3.47 8.17
C ASN A 68 -22.09 -3.76 6.81
N ILE A 69 -20.79 -4.06 6.77
CA ILE A 69 -20.08 -4.36 5.52
C ILE A 69 -20.07 -5.86 5.31
N LYS A 70 -20.61 -6.29 4.17
CA LYS A 70 -20.47 -7.65 3.70
C LYS A 70 -19.16 -7.76 2.92
N THR A 71 -18.21 -8.50 3.46
CA THR A 71 -16.96 -8.85 2.77
C THR A 71 -16.96 -10.33 2.37
N SER A 72 -16.13 -10.67 1.37
CA SER A 72 -15.78 -12.07 1.13
C SER A 72 -15.01 -12.64 2.32
N THR A 73 -14.96 -13.96 2.46
CA THR A 73 -14.22 -14.65 3.54
C THR A 73 -12.72 -14.33 3.53
N ASN A 74 -12.19 -13.87 2.40
CA ASN A 74 -10.75 -13.65 2.19
C ASN A 74 -10.33 -12.20 2.47
N LEU A 75 -11.29 -11.27 2.59
CA LEU A 75 -11.04 -9.87 2.95
C LEU A 75 -11.40 -9.62 4.42
N ARG A 76 -10.43 -9.19 5.22
CA ARG A 76 -10.61 -8.92 6.66
C ARG A 76 -10.62 -7.42 6.94
N LEU A 77 -11.64 -6.95 7.65
CA LEU A 77 -11.71 -5.57 8.14
C LEU A 77 -11.19 -5.54 9.59
N LEU A 78 -10.23 -4.65 9.86
CA LEU A 78 -9.65 -4.46 11.18
C LEU A 78 -9.98 -3.08 11.71
N GLN A 79 -10.27 -3.01 13.00
CA GLN A 79 -10.52 -1.76 13.72
C GLN A 79 -9.97 -1.92 15.14
N ILE A 80 -8.89 -1.19 15.44
CA ILE A 80 -8.25 -1.18 16.76
C ILE A 80 -8.57 0.15 17.45
N SER A 81 -8.78 0.12 18.77
CA SER A 81 -9.04 1.33 19.55
C SER A 81 -7.81 2.21 19.66
N ASN A 82 -8.02 3.54 19.62
CA ASN A 82 -6.93 4.48 19.86
C ASN A 82 -6.29 4.26 21.23
N GLN A 83 -7.11 3.97 22.25
CA GLN A 83 -6.63 3.68 23.61
C GLN A 83 -5.69 2.47 23.65
N GLN A 84 -5.97 1.42 22.87
CA GLN A 84 -5.10 0.26 22.79
C GLN A 84 -3.77 0.61 22.13
N CYS A 85 -3.77 1.44 21.09
CA CYS A 85 -2.54 1.88 20.43
C CYS A 85 -1.66 2.72 21.38
N ILE A 86 -2.26 3.71 22.04
CA ILE A 86 -1.60 4.55 23.06
C ILE A 86 -1.01 3.68 24.18
N TYR A 87 -1.77 2.70 24.67
CA TYR A 87 -1.31 1.79 25.74
C TYR A 87 -0.04 1.02 25.37
N TYR A 88 0.10 0.60 24.12
CA TYR A 88 1.28 -0.11 23.62
C TYR A 88 2.37 0.83 23.06
N GLY A 89 2.22 2.15 23.16
CA GLY A 89 3.17 3.13 22.60
C GLY A 89 3.07 3.33 21.09
N TYR A 90 2.08 2.73 20.42
CA TYR A 90 1.85 2.89 18.99
C TYR A 90 1.04 4.17 18.72
N GLN A 91 1.74 5.29 18.55
CA GLN A 91 1.14 6.59 18.28
C GLN A 91 2.12 7.52 17.56
N ASN A 92 1.59 8.55 16.90
CA ASN A 92 2.31 9.62 16.21
C ASN A 92 3.09 9.22 14.94
N ALA A 93 2.85 8.04 14.35
CA ALA A 93 3.54 7.62 13.13
C ALA A 93 3.50 8.67 12.00
N ILE A 94 2.39 9.42 11.88
CA ILE A 94 2.19 10.47 10.87
C ILE A 94 1.99 11.89 11.44
N SER A 95 2.31 12.13 12.71
CA SER A 95 2.00 13.40 13.37
C SER A 95 2.84 14.56 12.81
N LEU A 96 2.28 15.32 11.87
CA LEU A 96 2.96 16.44 11.19
C LEU A 96 2.80 17.77 11.95
N LYS A 97 1.60 18.08 12.48
CA LYS A 97 1.26 19.37 13.11
C LYS A 97 0.69 19.19 14.52
N SER A 98 0.82 20.21 15.37
CA SER A 98 0.14 20.27 16.66
C SER A 98 -1.37 20.17 16.46
N GLY A 99 -2.02 19.21 17.13
CA GLY A 99 -3.47 18.98 17.02
C GLY A 99 -3.89 17.98 15.94
N TRP A 100 -2.95 17.37 15.21
CA TRP A 100 -3.26 16.17 14.43
C TRP A 100 -3.62 14.98 15.33
N ARG A 101 -4.32 14.00 14.75
CA ARG A 101 -4.72 12.78 15.48
C ARG A 101 -3.47 12.08 16.02
N GLU A 102 -3.50 11.75 17.31
CA GLU A 102 -2.43 11.03 17.99
C GLU A 102 -2.26 9.59 17.46
N VAL A 103 -3.38 8.95 17.11
CA VAL A 103 -3.42 7.60 16.56
C VAL A 103 -4.11 7.63 15.20
N THR A 104 -3.54 6.88 14.26
CA THR A 104 -4.01 6.76 12.88
C THR A 104 -4.05 5.30 12.44
N SER A 105 -4.52 5.02 11.22
CA SER A 105 -4.48 3.66 10.65
C SER A 105 -3.06 3.08 10.54
N TRP A 106 -2.04 3.93 10.40
CA TRP A 106 -0.63 3.51 10.47
C TRP A 106 -0.28 2.89 11.82
N ASP A 107 -0.55 3.61 12.90
CA ASP A 107 -0.23 3.16 14.27
C ASP A 107 -0.95 1.85 14.59
N LYS A 108 -2.22 1.73 14.17
CA LYS A 108 -3.04 0.52 14.33
C LYS A 108 -2.48 -0.66 13.54
N ALA A 109 -2.09 -0.45 12.29
CA ALA A 109 -1.52 -1.49 11.46
C ALA A 109 -0.17 -1.97 11.99
N LEU A 110 0.71 -1.04 12.40
CA LEU A 110 1.97 -1.37 13.04
C LEU A 110 1.76 -2.18 14.31
N LEU A 111 0.87 -1.74 15.22
CA LEU A 111 0.54 -2.53 16.42
C LEU A 111 0.05 -3.94 16.07
N TYR A 112 -0.86 -4.04 15.09
CA TYR A 112 -1.44 -5.33 14.72
C TYR A 112 -0.39 -6.31 14.19
N PHE A 113 0.38 -5.89 13.18
CA PHE A 113 1.31 -6.78 12.50
C PHE A 113 2.62 -6.95 13.26
N SER A 114 3.05 -5.97 14.04
CA SER A 114 4.27 -6.11 14.85
C SER A 114 4.05 -6.98 16.08
N LEU A 115 2.93 -6.79 16.80
CA LEU A 115 2.72 -7.37 18.12
C LEU A 115 1.50 -8.31 18.22
N LEU A 116 0.31 -7.90 17.78
CA LEU A 116 -0.92 -8.66 18.05
C LEU A 116 -1.11 -9.89 17.16
N ASN A 117 -0.58 -9.86 15.94
CA ASN A 117 -0.63 -10.96 14.98
C ASN A 117 0.71 -11.09 14.26
N SER A 118 1.57 -11.95 14.82
CA SER A 118 2.92 -12.20 14.32
C SER A 118 3.00 -13.32 13.29
N ASN A 119 1.87 -13.80 12.77
CA ASN A 119 1.83 -14.99 11.91
C ASN A 119 2.33 -14.74 10.49
N TYR A 120 2.50 -13.49 10.07
CA TYR A 120 2.93 -13.13 8.72
C TYR A 120 4.45 -12.94 8.64
N THR A 121 5.06 -13.52 7.61
CA THR A 121 6.50 -13.35 7.34
C THR A 121 6.81 -12.05 6.62
N PHE A 122 5.82 -11.50 5.91
CA PHE A 122 5.95 -10.26 5.15
C PHE A 122 4.63 -9.50 5.10
N VAL A 123 4.68 -8.19 5.32
CA VAL A 123 3.49 -7.33 5.35
C VAL A 123 3.69 -6.11 4.46
N TRP A 124 2.71 -5.86 3.59
CA TRP A 124 2.60 -4.61 2.84
C TRP A 124 1.63 -3.67 3.54
N LEU A 125 2.03 -2.42 3.76
CA LEU A 125 1.16 -1.35 4.22
C LEU A 125 0.98 -0.35 3.08
N VAL A 126 -0.27 -0.04 2.75
CA VAL A 126 -0.64 0.74 1.55
C VAL A 126 -1.64 1.83 1.95
N GLU A 127 -1.30 3.10 1.74
CA GLU A 127 -2.23 4.20 1.95
C GLU A 127 -3.38 4.21 0.94
N HIS A 128 -4.53 4.73 1.35
CA HIS A 128 -5.75 4.74 0.53
C HIS A 128 -5.65 5.50 -0.81
N ASP A 129 -4.73 6.46 -0.93
CA ASP A 129 -4.51 7.29 -2.13
C ASP A 129 -3.38 6.76 -3.03
N VAL A 130 -2.88 5.56 -2.74
CA VAL A 130 -2.03 4.79 -3.65
C VAL A 130 -2.91 4.09 -4.67
N PHE A 131 -2.68 4.39 -5.94
CA PHE A 131 -3.30 3.68 -7.04
C PHE A 131 -2.51 2.45 -7.46
N ILE A 132 -3.14 1.29 -7.27
CA ILE A 132 -2.68 -0.01 -7.78
C ILE A 132 -3.44 -0.33 -9.08
N PRO A 133 -2.78 -0.42 -10.25
CA PRO A 133 -3.48 -0.57 -11.53
C PRO A 133 -4.22 -1.89 -11.74
N SER A 134 -3.75 -2.97 -11.11
CA SER A 134 -4.38 -4.29 -11.14
C SER A 134 -3.90 -5.16 -9.98
N THR A 135 -4.65 -6.19 -9.63
CA THR A 135 -4.23 -7.22 -8.67
C THR A 135 -2.91 -7.86 -9.09
N LYS A 136 -2.76 -8.18 -10.38
CA LYS A 136 -1.54 -8.73 -10.96
C LYS A 136 -0.31 -7.84 -10.76
N ALA A 137 -0.45 -6.52 -10.89
CA ALA A 137 0.67 -5.59 -10.65
C ALA A 137 1.18 -5.71 -9.21
N PHE A 138 0.28 -5.73 -8.23
CA PHE A 138 0.64 -5.94 -6.83
C PHE A 138 1.23 -7.33 -6.57
N LEU A 139 0.61 -8.40 -7.08
CA LEU A 139 1.07 -9.77 -6.83
C LEU A 139 2.44 -10.03 -7.45
N THR A 140 2.71 -9.46 -8.63
CA THR A 140 4.05 -9.51 -9.25
C THR A 140 5.09 -8.82 -8.37
N LEU A 141 4.78 -7.62 -7.86
CA LEU A 141 5.64 -6.90 -6.93
C LEU A 141 5.89 -7.73 -5.66
N HIS A 142 4.84 -8.31 -5.08
CA HIS A 142 4.97 -9.16 -3.89
C HIS A 142 5.93 -10.33 -4.15
N GLN A 143 5.70 -11.13 -5.20
CA GLN A 143 6.52 -12.31 -5.51
C GLN A 143 7.99 -12.01 -5.75
N LEU A 144 8.30 -10.86 -6.37
CA LEU A 144 9.67 -10.50 -6.72
C LEU A 144 10.50 -10.14 -5.48
N TYR A 145 9.89 -9.53 -4.47
CA TYR A 145 10.65 -8.81 -3.44
C TYR A 145 10.37 -9.26 -2.00
N SER A 146 9.20 -9.86 -1.69
CA SER A 146 8.82 -10.20 -0.31
C SER A 146 9.74 -11.23 0.34
N ASN A 147 10.30 -12.15 -0.45
CA ASN A 147 11.17 -13.21 0.04
C ASN A 147 12.65 -12.85 0.07
N THR A 148 13.03 -11.66 -0.40
CA THR A 148 14.45 -11.29 -0.61
C THR A 148 14.88 -10.04 0.15
N SER A 149 13.96 -9.37 0.83
CA SER A 149 14.18 -8.03 1.41
C SER A 149 13.57 -7.92 2.80
N ASP A 150 14.18 -7.11 3.67
CA ASP A 150 13.61 -6.76 4.96
C ASP A 150 12.70 -5.52 4.87
N LEU A 151 13.07 -4.58 4.01
CA LEU A 151 12.36 -3.34 3.78
C LEU A 151 12.24 -3.08 2.27
N ILE A 152 11.02 -2.85 1.80
CA ILE A 152 10.74 -2.42 0.43
C ILE A 152 10.11 -1.04 0.47
N VAL A 153 10.75 -0.07 -0.18
CA VAL A 153 10.37 1.35 -0.14
C VAL A 153 10.60 2.00 -1.50
N ALA A 154 9.96 3.13 -1.76
CA ALA A 154 10.14 3.84 -3.04
C ALA A 154 11.58 4.36 -3.21
N ARG A 155 12.19 4.84 -2.13
CA ARG A 155 13.52 5.47 -2.11
C ARG A 155 14.28 5.14 -0.82
N ASN A 156 15.56 5.50 -0.76
CA ASN A 156 16.37 5.40 0.46
C ASN A 156 17.39 6.54 0.49
N GLU A 157 16.89 7.76 0.67
CA GLU A 157 17.70 8.98 0.64
C GLU A 157 18.44 9.15 1.98
N ILE A 158 19.73 9.46 1.93
CA ILE A 158 20.60 9.55 3.11
C ILE A 158 20.78 11.01 3.56
N ASN A 159 20.59 11.24 4.86
CA ASN A 159 21.04 12.43 5.56
C ASN A 159 22.20 12.05 6.50
N LEU A 160 23.41 12.06 5.92
CA LEU A 160 24.63 11.57 6.58
C LEU A 160 24.97 12.36 7.85
N LEU A 161 24.77 13.68 7.81
CA LEU A 161 25.19 14.61 8.86
C LEU A 161 24.08 14.93 9.87
N GLY A 162 22.87 14.40 9.66
CA GLY A 162 21.72 14.73 10.52
C GLY A 162 21.29 16.19 10.40
N ASP A 163 21.36 16.77 9.20
CA ASP A 163 20.87 18.14 8.97
C ASP A 163 19.36 18.19 9.19
N ALA A 164 18.94 18.86 10.26
CA ALA A 164 17.55 18.94 10.68
C ALA A 164 16.70 19.94 9.87
N SER A 165 17.29 20.69 8.94
CA SER A 165 16.65 21.83 8.25
C SER A 165 15.72 21.44 7.09
N THR A 166 15.73 20.19 6.65
CA THR A 166 14.94 19.69 5.50
C THR A 166 14.07 18.49 5.87
N TRP A 167 13.14 18.07 5.00
CA TRP A 167 12.38 16.79 5.04
C TRP A 167 11.79 16.40 6.42
N LEU A 168 11.50 17.36 7.31
CA LEU A 168 11.00 17.13 8.67
C LEU A 168 12.00 16.42 9.62
N TRP A 169 13.29 16.48 9.33
CA TRP A 169 14.36 15.85 10.13
C TRP A 169 14.43 16.33 11.58
N SER A 170 13.93 17.54 11.87
CA SER A 170 13.79 18.03 13.25
C SER A 170 12.99 17.07 14.16
N LYS A 171 12.09 16.25 13.59
CA LYS A 171 11.33 15.24 14.34
C LYS A 171 12.14 13.98 14.69
N ALA A 172 13.30 13.76 14.08
CA ALA A 172 14.18 12.64 14.36
C ALA A 172 15.09 12.89 15.58
N ILE A 173 15.31 14.16 15.93
CA ILE A 173 16.17 14.57 17.06
C ILE A 173 15.66 13.94 18.37
N GLY A 174 16.56 13.27 19.08
CA GLY A 174 16.26 12.58 20.34
C GLY A 174 15.51 11.25 20.20
N LYS A 175 15.13 10.87 18.98
CA LYS A 175 14.47 9.58 18.68
C LYS A 175 15.39 8.64 17.91
N LEU A 176 16.21 9.18 17.01
CA LEU A 176 17.12 8.43 16.16
C LEU A 176 18.49 9.12 16.10
N VAL A 177 19.56 8.34 16.03
CA VAL A 177 20.93 8.85 15.83
C VAL A 177 21.27 8.93 14.33
N PRO A 178 22.00 9.96 13.85
CA PRO A 178 22.50 9.97 12.48
C PRO A 178 23.48 8.80 12.21
N PRO A 179 23.67 8.37 10.94
CA PRO A 179 22.99 8.88 9.74
C PRO A 179 21.51 8.53 9.74
N TRP A 180 20.70 9.46 9.22
CA TRP A 180 19.27 9.22 8.99
C TRP A 180 19.00 8.90 7.53
N TYR A 181 17.91 8.17 7.29
CA TYR A 181 17.48 7.77 5.96
C TYR A 181 15.98 7.94 5.82
N CYS A 182 15.49 8.32 4.64
CA CYS A 182 14.06 8.49 4.39
C CYS A 182 13.59 7.94 3.04
N SER A 183 12.26 7.79 2.96
CA SER A 183 11.49 7.53 1.75
C SER A 183 10.11 8.14 1.89
N MET A 184 9.45 8.42 0.77
CA MET A 184 7.99 8.42 0.75
C MET A 184 7.51 7.00 1.05
N VAL A 185 6.74 6.80 2.12
CA VAL A 185 6.30 5.47 2.58
C VAL A 185 4.80 5.24 2.44
N ASN A 186 4.16 5.88 1.45
CA ASN A 186 2.74 5.63 1.13
C ASN A 186 2.47 4.14 0.78
N VAL A 187 3.51 3.45 0.29
CA VAL A 187 3.58 1.98 0.16
C VAL A 187 4.88 1.51 0.76
N VAL A 188 4.80 0.53 1.67
CA VAL A 188 5.99 -0.10 2.26
C VAL A 188 5.78 -1.59 2.44
N GLY A 189 6.81 -2.37 2.14
CA GLY A 189 6.89 -3.79 2.46
C GLY A 189 7.84 -4.03 3.64
N LEU A 190 7.41 -4.80 4.63
CA LEU A 190 8.12 -5.05 5.89
C LEU A 190 8.23 -6.56 6.13
N SER A 191 9.44 -7.08 6.26
CA SER A 191 9.64 -8.45 6.72
C SER A 191 9.29 -8.61 8.19
N ARG A 192 9.12 -9.86 8.64
CA ARG A 192 8.96 -10.18 10.06
C ARG A 192 10.10 -9.65 10.92
N SER A 193 11.34 -9.73 10.44
CA SER A 193 12.51 -9.18 11.12
C SER A 193 12.40 -7.66 11.30
N MET A 194 11.95 -6.96 10.26
CA MET A 194 11.73 -5.52 10.31
C MET A 194 10.60 -5.15 11.29
N LEU A 195 9.49 -5.89 11.28
CA LEU A 195 8.37 -5.68 12.20
C LEU A 195 8.75 -5.93 13.67
N ILE A 196 9.60 -6.94 13.95
CA ILE A 196 10.15 -7.17 15.30
C ILE A 196 11.03 -5.99 15.73
N ALA A 197 11.92 -5.52 14.87
CA ALA A 197 12.77 -4.37 15.17
C ALA A 197 11.96 -3.09 15.42
N ILE A 198 10.85 -2.90 14.69
CA ILE A 198 9.91 -1.81 14.95
C ILE A 198 9.31 -1.93 16.36
N ASP A 199 8.81 -3.11 16.74
CA ASP A 199 8.24 -3.34 18.07
C ASP A 199 9.24 -3.06 19.19
N ASP A 200 10.45 -3.60 19.07
CA ASP A 200 11.53 -3.38 20.04
C ASP A 200 11.85 -1.89 20.20
N HIS A 201 11.90 -1.14 19.09
CA HIS A 201 12.19 0.29 19.11
C HIS A 201 11.03 1.10 19.71
N VAL A 202 9.78 0.76 19.38
CA VAL A 202 8.59 1.41 19.94
C VAL A 202 8.48 1.13 21.44
N HIS A 203 8.77 -0.09 21.88
CA HIS A 203 8.79 -0.46 23.29
C HIS A 203 9.84 0.33 24.07
N TRP A 204 11.03 0.52 23.48
CA TRP A 204 12.10 1.31 24.07
C TRP A 204 11.77 2.81 24.14
N LEU A 205 11.22 3.38 23.07
CA LEU A 205 10.99 4.82 22.96
C LEU A 205 9.64 5.26 23.57
N GLY A 206 8.68 4.34 23.66
CA GLY A 206 7.29 4.60 24.09
C GLY A 206 6.43 5.33 23.04
N VAL A 207 6.93 5.50 21.81
CA VAL A 207 6.24 6.18 20.72
C VAL A 207 6.80 5.72 19.37
N VAL A 208 6.01 5.79 18.30
CA VAL A 208 6.47 5.54 16.93
C VAL A 208 7.12 6.81 16.37
N PRO A 209 8.39 6.78 15.93
CA PRO A 209 8.98 7.89 15.20
C PRO A 209 8.26 8.12 13.86
N PHE A 210 8.44 9.28 13.24
CA PHE A 210 7.75 9.59 11.98
C PHE A 210 8.15 8.58 10.89
N HIS A 211 7.15 7.88 10.36
CA HIS A 211 7.30 6.68 9.55
C HIS A 211 8.19 6.85 8.29
N GLU A 212 8.14 8.01 7.62
CA GLU A 212 8.94 8.28 6.41
C GLU A 212 10.46 8.24 6.61
N PHE A 213 10.95 8.46 7.84
CA PHE A 213 12.36 8.24 8.15
C PHE A 213 12.62 7.06 9.08
N PHE A 214 11.61 6.65 9.85
CA PHE A 214 11.77 5.64 10.88
C PHE A 214 12.23 4.31 10.27
N PHE A 215 11.50 3.81 9.27
CA PHE A 215 11.75 2.48 8.72
C PHE A 215 13.11 2.39 8.03
N ASN A 216 13.41 3.33 7.15
CA ASN A 216 14.70 3.39 6.45
C ASN A 216 15.88 3.53 7.41
N THR A 217 15.78 4.45 8.39
CA THR A 217 16.86 4.67 9.37
C THR A 217 17.09 3.42 10.21
N LEU A 218 16.03 2.81 10.74
CA LEU A 218 16.12 1.60 11.56
C LEU A 218 16.72 0.44 10.78
N ALA A 219 16.26 0.19 9.55
CA ALA A 219 16.79 -0.85 8.68
C ALA A 219 18.29 -0.66 8.41
N MET A 220 18.73 0.57 8.13
CA MET A 220 20.15 0.87 7.90
C MET A 220 20.99 0.69 9.17
N HIS A 221 20.51 1.10 10.34
CA HIS A 221 21.21 0.93 11.61
C HIS A 221 21.37 -0.53 12.03
N LEU A 222 20.46 -1.39 11.55
CA LEU A 222 20.48 -2.84 11.79
C LEU A 222 21.09 -3.62 10.61
N ASN A 223 21.63 -2.92 9.60
CA ASN A 223 22.21 -3.52 8.39
C ASN A 223 21.25 -4.54 7.72
N MET A 224 19.97 -4.19 7.68
CA MET A 224 18.91 -4.96 7.02
C MET A 224 18.93 -4.77 5.50
N THR A 225 18.33 -5.70 4.77
CA THR A 225 18.26 -5.63 3.31
C THR A 225 17.15 -4.69 2.87
N ILE A 226 17.51 -3.59 2.19
CA ILE A 226 16.56 -2.62 1.64
C ILE A 226 16.53 -2.73 0.12
N VAL A 227 15.33 -2.78 -0.46
CA VAL A 227 15.13 -2.75 -1.92
C VAL A 227 14.24 -1.57 -2.31
N THR A 228 14.66 -0.87 -3.36
CA THR A 228 13.90 0.21 -4.01
C THR A 228 13.45 -0.22 -5.41
N PRO A 229 12.32 -0.93 -5.52
CA PRO A 229 11.87 -1.52 -6.76
C PRO A 229 11.45 -0.45 -7.77
N ILE A 230 11.66 -0.72 -9.07
CA ILE A 230 11.31 0.23 -10.13
C ILE A 230 9.79 0.48 -10.21
N GLU A 231 9.00 -0.49 -9.76
CA GLU A 231 7.55 -0.45 -9.68
C GLU A 231 7.03 0.60 -8.67
N LEU A 232 7.89 1.06 -7.74
CA LEU A 232 7.56 2.11 -6.76
C LEU A 232 8.21 3.47 -7.07
N ASN A 233 8.87 3.63 -8.23
CA ASN A 233 9.52 4.91 -8.58
C ASN A 233 8.52 6.06 -8.89
N THR A 234 7.24 5.72 -9.01
CA THR A 234 6.08 6.61 -9.21
C THR A 234 5.36 6.93 -7.89
N ILE A 235 5.92 6.55 -6.75
CA ILE A 235 5.49 7.03 -5.44
C ILE A 235 6.25 8.34 -5.16
N ASN A 236 5.59 9.46 -5.42
CA ASN A 236 6.17 10.79 -5.27
C ASN A 236 5.22 11.71 -4.50
N PHE A 237 5.73 12.82 -3.97
CA PHE A 237 4.90 13.82 -3.31
C PHE A 237 4.24 14.75 -4.35
N GLN A 238 2.91 14.90 -4.28
CA GLN A 238 2.14 15.89 -5.05
C GLN A 238 2.38 15.88 -6.58
N VAL A 239 2.59 14.71 -7.17
CA VAL A 239 2.66 14.59 -8.64
C VAL A 239 1.26 14.38 -9.22
N ASP A 240 0.95 15.13 -10.27
CA ASP A 240 -0.25 14.91 -11.08
C ASP A 240 0.08 13.93 -12.22
N TYR A 241 -0.60 12.78 -12.23
CA TYR A 241 -0.37 11.71 -13.19
C TYR A 241 -1.45 11.70 -14.26
N SER A 242 -1.05 11.58 -15.52
CA SER A 242 -1.97 11.32 -16.62
C SER A 242 -2.22 9.83 -16.81
N PHE A 243 -3.40 9.46 -17.31
CA PHE A 243 -3.71 8.08 -17.63
C PHE A 243 -2.74 7.47 -18.65
N GLU A 244 -2.21 8.26 -19.59
CA GLU A 244 -1.19 7.80 -20.55
C GLU A 244 0.14 7.44 -19.89
N GLN A 245 0.49 8.05 -18.75
CA GLN A 245 1.66 7.66 -17.97
C GLN A 245 1.41 6.32 -17.29
N VAL A 246 0.27 6.18 -16.64
CA VAL A 246 -0.19 4.91 -16.03
C VAL A 246 -0.19 3.79 -17.05
N LEU A 247 -0.71 4.03 -18.25
CA LEU A 247 -0.78 3.04 -19.30
C LEU A 247 0.61 2.55 -19.77
N LYS A 248 1.62 3.44 -19.79
CA LYS A 248 2.99 3.08 -20.18
C LYS A 248 3.70 2.26 -19.12
N GLN A 249 3.28 2.37 -17.87
CA GLN A 249 3.90 1.73 -16.70
C GLN A 249 2.81 1.03 -15.87
N SER A 250 2.02 0.17 -16.52
CA SER A 250 0.84 -0.47 -15.90
C SER A 250 1.15 -1.42 -14.75
N ASN A 251 2.44 -1.74 -14.51
CA ASN A 251 2.88 -2.56 -13.39
C ASN A 251 3.38 -1.73 -12.19
N ASN A 252 3.44 -0.40 -12.33
CA ASN A 252 3.84 0.49 -11.25
C ASN A 252 2.68 0.79 -10.30
N LEU A 253 2.99 1.13 -9.06
CA LEU A 253 2.05 1.74 -8.12
C LEU A 253 2.25 3.26 -8.12
N TRP A 254 1.16 4.02 -7.99
CA TRP A 254 1.18 5.46 -8.22
C TRP A 254 0.68 6.21 -6.99
N HIS A 255 1.40 7.25 -6.61
CA HIS A 255 0.96 8.14 -5.54
C HIS A 255 1.40 9.59 -5.82
N PRO A 256 0.53 10.58 -5.57
CA PRO A 256 -0.86 10.43 -5.13
C PRO A 256 -1.84 10.26 -6.31
N LEU A 257 -2.92 9.49 -6.11
CA LEU A 257 -4.10 9.56 -6.99
C LEU A 257 -5.37 9.63 -6.14
N LYS A 258 -5.71 10.83 -5.70
CA LYS A 258 -6.72 11.08 -4.66
C LYS A 258 -8.16 10.73 -5.08
N SER A 259 -8.48 10.80 -6.37
CA SER A 259 -9.85 10.55 -6.87
C SER A 259 -10.12 9.05 -6.98
N LEU A 260 -10.85 8.48 -6.02
CA LEU A 260 -11.19 7.05 -6.01
C LEU A 260 -12.05 6.62 -7.21
N THR A 261 -12.94 7.49 -7.67
CA THR A 261 -13.72 7.27 -8.90
C THR A 261 -12.81 7.18 -10.14
N GLU A 262 -11.79 8.03 -10.20
CA GLU A 262 -10.79 8.00 -11.28
C GLU A 262 -9.96 6.72 -11.22
N GLN A 263 -9.51 6.31 -10.02
CA GLN A 263 -8.84 5.02 -9.84
C GLN A 263 -9.67 3.87 -10.42
N LYS A 264 -10.96 3.79 -10.07
CA LYS A 264 -11.88 2.74 -10.58
C LYS A 264 -12.01 2.80 -12.12
N SER A 265 -12.19 4.00 -12.68
CA SER A 265 -12.28 4.21 -14.12
C SER A 265 -11.00 3.74 -14.85
N TRP A 266 -9.82 4.06 -14.30
CA TRP A 266 -8.54 3.68 -14.88
C TRP A 266 -8.29 2.17 -14.82
N ARG A 267 -8.61 1.48 -13.72
CA ARG A 267 -8.53 0.00 -13.66
C ARG A 267 -9.40 -0.65 -14.72
N GLN A 268 -10.66 -0.19 -14.87
CA GLN A 268 -11.57 -0.72 -15.89
C GLN A 268 -11.03 -0.50 -17.31
N THR A 269 -10.45 0.66 -17.57
CA THR A 269 -9.88 0.99 -18.87
C THR A 269 -8.66 0.12 -19.17
N LEU A 270 -7.76 -0.09 -18.20
CA LEU A 270 -6.61 -0.97 -18.33
C LEU A 270 -7.03 -2.44 -18.56
N LEU A 271 -8.05 -2.90 -17.83
CA LEU A 271 -8.61 -4.24 -17.99
C LEU A 271 -9.12 -4.45 -19.41
N ASN A 272 -9.96 -3.53 -19.91
CA ASN A 272 -10.51 -3.56 -21.27
C ASN A 272 -9.40 -3.58 -22.32
N GLN A 273 -8.36 -2.76 -22.17
CA GLN A 273 -7.22 -2.76 -23.10
C GLN A 273 -6.39 -4.06 -23.05
N SER A 274 -6.25 -4.68 -21.88
CA SER A 274 -5.57 -5.98 -21.76
C SER A 274 -6.35 -7.08 -22.49
N LEU A 275 -7.68 -7.04 -22.39
CA LEU A 275 -8.58 -7.96 -23.07
C LEU A 275 -8.52 -7.77 -24.59
N GLU A 276 -8.53 -6.53 -25.07
CA GLU A 276 -8.37 -6.22 -26.50
C GLU A 276 -7.02 -6.73 -27.04
N LYS A 277 -5.92 -6.52 -26.30
CA LYS A 277 -4.58 -7.03 -26.68
C LYS A 277 -4.50 -8.55 -26.69
N ASN A 278 -5.01 -9.22 -25.66
CA ASN A 278 -4.99 -10.67 -25.58
C ASN A 278 -5.79 -11.30 -26.71
N THR A 279 -6.96 -10.75 -27.00
CA THR A 279 -7.79 -11.23 -28.12
C THR A 279 -7.05 -11.01 -29.45
N THR A 280 -6.41 -9.85 -29.64
CA THR A 280 -5.60 -9.57 -30.84
C THR A 280 -4.43 -10.56 -30.99
N ASN A 281 -3.76 -10.94 -29.91
CA ASN A 281 -2.68 -11.93 -29.93
C ASN A 281 -3.22 -13.34 -30.25
N GLU A 282 -4.32 -13.77 -29.62
CA GLU A 282 -4.99 -15.03 -29.97
C GLU A 282 -5.42 -15.06 -31.46
N PHE A 283 -5.71 -13.90 -32.06
CA PHE A 283 -5.96 -13.79 -33.50
C PHE A 283 -4.70 -13.89 -34.37
N ILE A 284 -3.58 -13.33 -33.95
CA ILE A 284 -2.29 -13.48 -34.66
C ILE A 284 -1.85 -14.95 -34.62
N ASP A 285 -2.06 -15.63 -33.49
CA ASP A 285 -1.78 -17.06 -33.36
C ASP A 285 -2.69 -17.87 -34.29
N PHE A 286 -3.96 -17.49 -34.45
CA PHE A 286 -4.86 -18.11 -35.42
C PHE A 286 -4.36 -18.00 -36.87
N GLU A 287 -3.91 -16.83 -37.30
CA GLU A 287 -3.33 -16.64 -38.64
C GLU A 287 -2.03 -17.43 -38.81
N THR A 288 -1.23 -17.56 -37.74
CA THR A 288 0.00 -18.34 -37.76
C THR A 288 -0.29 -19.84 -37.88
N LEU A 289 -1.30 -20.35 -37.15
CA LEU A 289 -1.80 -21.72 -37.25
C LEU A 289 -2.31 -22.02 -38.66
N PHE A 290 -2.96 -21.04 -39.30
CA PHE A 290 -3.42 -21.13 -40.69
C PHE A 290 -2.28 -21.36 -41.68
N HIS A 291 -1.14 -20.70 -41.51
CA HIS A 291 -0.01 -20.86 -42.41
C HIS A 291 0.78 -22.17 -42.21
N HIS A 292 0.64 -22.84 -41.06
CA HIS A 292 1.44 -24.01 -40.69
C HIS A 292 0.82 -25.37 -41.02
N ASN A 293 -0.17 -25.45 -41.93
CA ASN A 293 -0.72 -26.71 -42.45
C ASN A 293 -1.20 -27.68 -41.34
N GLN A 294 -1.75 -27.16 -40.24
CA GLN A 294 -2.36 -28.01 -39.22
C GLN A 294 -3.59 -28.75 -39.75
N THR A 295 -3.89 -29.91 -39.16
CA THR A 295 -5.09 -30.69 -39.53
C THR A 295 -6.36 -29.87 -39.31
N MET A 296 -7.30 -29.97 -40.24
CA MET A 296 -8.57 -29.24 -40.24
C MET A 296 -9.38 -29.33 -38.93
N ILE A 297 -9.28 -30.44 -38.22
CA ILE A 297 -9.94 -30.67 -36.93
C ILE A 297 -9.41 -29.72 -35.85
N ASN A 298 -8.10 -29.44 -35.85
CA ASN A 298 -7.48 -28.54 -34.87
C ASN A 298 -7.92 -27.09 -35.10
N ILE A 299 -8.04 -26.69 -36.37
CA ILE A 299 -8.52 -25.35 -36.77
C ILE A 299 -9.98 -25.16 -36.32
N GLU A 300 -10.84 -26.16 -36.53
CA GLU A 300 -12.25 -26.10 -36.16
C GLU A 300 -12.45 -26.03 -34.63
N ASN A 301 -11.73 -26.87 -33.87
CA ASN A 301 -11.77 -26.85 -32.41
C ASN A 301 -11.26 -25.51 -31.85
N TYR A 302 -10.17 -24.99 -32.42
CA TYR A 302 -9.62 -23.69 -32.04
C TYR A 302 -10.62 -22.56 -32.29
N LEU A 303 -11.21 -22.51 -33.49
CA LEU A 303 -12.19 -21.49 -33.87
C LEU A 303 -13.47 -21.56 -33.03
N THR A 304 -13.90 -22.76 -32.66
CA THR A 304 -15.07 -22.95 -31.79
C THR A 304 -14.79 -22.40 -30.38
N ASN A 305 -13.62 -22.72 -29.81
CA ASN A 305 -13.19 -22.17 -28.52
C ASN A 305 -13.07 -20.64 -28.58
N LEU A 306 -12.46 -20.12 -29.64
CA LEU A 306 -12.34 -18.68 -29.87
C LEU A 306 -13.71 -17.99 -29.97
N LEU A 307 -14.69 -18.61 -30.65
CA LEU A 307 -16.06 -18.08 -30.72
C LEU A 307 -16.74 -18.06 -29.36
N THR A 308 -16.57 -19.11 -28.55
CA THR A 308 -17.11 -19.14 -27.18
C THR A 308 -16.48 -18.06 -26.31
N LYS A 309 -15.15 -17.90 -26.34
CA LYS A 309 -14.45 -16.83 -25.62
C LYS A 309 -14.90 -15.44 -26.08
N PHE A 310 -14.98 -15.24 -27.40
CA PHE A 310 -15.40 -13.98 -27.99
C PHE A 310 -16.83 -13.62 -27.59
N GLU A 311 -17.73 -14.60 -27.50
CA GLU A 311 -19.09 -14.35 -27.04
C GLU A 311 -19.20 -13.84 -25.60
N ILE A 312 -18.28 -14.29 -24.75
CA ILE A 312 -18.23 -13.87 -23.35
C ILE A 312 -17.63 -12.45 -23.26
N SER A 313 -16.65 -12.11 -24.10
CA SER A 313 -15.92 -10.84 -24.04
C SER A 313 -16.41 -9.76 -25.01
N LYS A 314 -17.34 -10.04 -25.94
CA LYS A 314 -17.72 -9.10 -27.02
C LYS A 314 -18.19 -7.72 -26.57
N SER A 315 -18.72 -7.60 -25.36
CA SER A 315 -19.17 -6.32 -24.77
C SER A 315 -18.01 -5.41 -24.34
N GLN A 316 -16.78 -5.93 -24.30
CA GLN A 316 -15.58 -5.23 -23.82
C GLN A 316 -14.80 -4.54 -24.94
N PHE A 317 -15.10 -4.83 -26.21
CA PHE A 317 -14.39 -4.24 -27.36
C PHE A 317 -14.96 -2.89 -27.78
N SER A 318 -14.07 -1.95 -28.09
CA SER A 318 -14.46 -0.69 -28.72
C SER A 318 -15.11 -0.91 -30.10
N SER A 319 -15.91 0.05 -30.57
CA SER A 319 -16.52 -0.02 -31.91
C SER A 319 -15.48 -0.10 -33.03
N ALA A 320 -14.36 0.60 -32.89
CA ALA A 320 -13.26 0.53 -33.86
C ALA A 320 -12.62 -0.87 -33.89
N SER A 321 -12.33 -1.44 -32.71
CA SER A 321 -11.81 -2.81 -32.55
C SER A 321 -12.75 -3.82 -33.20
N ARG A 322 -14.07 -3.68 -32.96
CA ARG A 322 -15.11 -4.56 -33.53
C ARG A 322 -15.20 -4.50 -35.06
N ILE A 323 -15.16 -3.30 -35.64
CA ILE A 323 -15.16 -3.12 -37.11
C ILE A 323 -13.91 -3.75 -37.72
N SER A 324 -12.73 -3.51 -37.12
CA SER A 324 -11.47 -4.10 -37.58
C SER A 324 -11.50 -5.62 -37.53
N LEU A 325 -11.96 -6.21 -36.41
CA LEU A 325 -12.08 -7.66 -36.25
C LEU A 325 -13.06 -8.27 -37.26
N ARG A 326 -14.22 -7.66 -37.46
CA ARG A 326 -15.19 -8.11 -38.47
C ARG A 326 -14.57 -8.14 -39.86
N GLN A 327 -13.90 -7.06 -40.27
CA GLN A 327 -13.29 -6.98 -41.59
C GLN A 327 -12.25 -8.09 -41.76
N ARG A 328 -11.43 -8.31 -40.74
CA ARG A 328 -10.43 -9.38 -40.73
C ARG A 328 -11.07 -10.78 -40.85
N PHE A 329 -12.13 -11.08 -40.09
CA PHE A 329 -12.86 -12.35 -40.22
C PHE A 329 -13.48 -12.54 -41.60
N CYS A 330 -14.06 -11.49 -42.18
CA CYS A 330 -14.60 -11.54 -43.54
C CYS A 330 -13.51 -11.87 -44.57
N ASP A 331 -12.32 -11.29 -44.42
CA ASP A 331 -11.21 -11.51 -45.33
C ASP A 331 -10.63 -12.93 -45.18
N ILE A 332 -10.49 -13.42 -43.95
CA ILE A 332 -10.13 -14.83 -43.67
C ILE A 332 -11.18 -15.78 -44.26
N ALA A 333 -12.48 -15.52 -44.07
CA ALA A 333 -13.54 -16.37 -44.60
C ALA A 333 -13.49 -16.46 -46.14
N LYS A 334 -13.23 -15.34 -46.82
CA LYS A 334 -13.04 -15.30 -48.28
C LYS A 334 -11.82 -16.12 -48.71
N GLU A 335 -10.70 -15.99 -48.00
CA GLU A 335 -9.49 -16.75 -48.31
C GLU A 335 -9.72 -18.26 -48.14
N TYR A 336 -10.40 -18.68 -47.07
CA TYR A 336 -10.78 -20.07 -46.84
C TYR A 336 -11.72 -20.60 -47.93
N GLN A 337 -12.66 -19.77 -48.40
CA GLN A 337 -13.56 -20.12 -49.49
C GLN A 337 -12.80 -20.30 -50.81
N GLN A 338 -11.80 -19.45 -51.09
CA GLN A 338 -10.96 -19.56 -52.30
C GLN A 338 -10.07 -20.82 -52.28
N ARG A 339 -9.67 -21.29 -51.10
CA ARG A 339 -8.84 -22.49 -50.93
C ARG A 339 -9.66 -23.80 -50.85
N ASN A 340 -10.97 -23.76 -51.12
CA ASN A 340 -11.89 -24.91 -51.00
C ASN A 340 -11.84 -25.60 -49.61
N VAL A 341 -11.66 -24.80 -48.56
CA VAL A 341 -11.63 -25.31 -47.18
C VAL A 341 -13.04 -25.69 -46.70
N SER A 342 -13.15 -26.51 -45.65
CA SER A 342 -14.43 -26.99 -45.08
C SER A 342 -15.43 -25.86 -44.89
N LYS A 343 -16.66 -26.06 -45.39
CA LYS A 343 -17.79 -25.14 -45.21
C LYS A 343 -18.08 -24.85 -43.73
N ASN A 344 -17.79 -25.80 -42.84
CA ASN A 344 -18.03 -25.60 -41.40
C ASN A 344 -17.08 -24.55 -40.83
N VAL A 345 -15.79 -24.62 -41.19
CA VAL A 345 -14.78 -23.65 -40.77
C VAL A 345 -15.12 -22.26 -41.27
N THR A 346 -15.47 -22.11 -42.56
CA THR A 346 -15.94 -20.83 -43.11
C THR A 346 -17.19 -20.32 -42.39
N SER A 347 -18.12 -21.21 -42.02
CA SER A 347 -19.32 -20.83 -41.26
C SER A 347 -18.98 -20.30 -39.85
N ILE A 348 -18.05 -20.93 -39.13
CA ILE A 348 -17.63 -20.47 -37.80
C ILE A 348 -16.94 -19.09 -37.90
N ILE A 349 -16.07 -18.89 -38.90
CA ILE A 349 -15.41 -17.59 -39.14
C ILE A 349 -16.44 -16.50 -39.46
N MET A 350 -17.47 -16.81 -40.26
CA MET A 350 -18.54 -15.86 -40.55
C MET A 350 -19.41 -15.55 -39.31
N LYS A 351 -19.63 -16.53 -38.42
CA LYS A 351 -20.28 -16.27 -37.12
C LYS A 351 -19.43 -15.32 -36.27
N LEU A 352 -18.12 -15.54 -36.18
CA LEU A 352 -17.20 -14.61 -35.51
C LEU A 352 -17.30 -13.18 -36.10
N ALA A 353 -17.36 -13.04 -37.42
CA ALA A 353 -17.55 -11.76 -38.11
C ALA A 353 -18.87 -11.06 -37.72
N ASP A 354 -19.97 -11.80 -37.70
CA ASP A 354 -21.29 -11.27 -37.36
C ASP A 354 -21.38 -10.87 -35.88
N HIS A 355 -20.75 -11.65 -35.00
CA HIS A 355 -20.72 -11.39 -33.56
C HIS A 355 -19.89 -10.16 -33.23
N ALA A 356 -18.80 -9.91 -33.97
CA ALA A 356 -18.04 -8.67 -33.86
C ALA A 356 -18.90 -7.45 -34.21
N TYR A 357 -19.90 -7.60 -35.10
CA TYR A 357 -20.75 -6.49 -35.55
C TYR A 357 -21.93 -6.17 -34.62
N LYS A 358 -22.57 -7.19 -34.03
CA LYS A 358 -23.89 -7.05 -33.39
C LYS A 358 -23.83 -6.65 -31.90
N LEU A 359 -23.51 -5.39 -31.58
CA LEU A 359 -23.84 -4.78 -30.27
C LEU A 359 -23.93 -3.23 -30.38
N PRO A 360 -24.89 -2.55 -29.71
CA PRO A 360 -25.04 -1.09 -29.75
C PRO A 360 -23.91 -0.36 -28.99
N GLU A 361 -23.66 0.90 -29.38
CA GLU A 361 -22.53 1.74 -28.93
C GLU A 361 -22.53 2.08 -27.42
N LEU A 362 -21.34 2.12 -26.82
CA LEU A 362 -20.98 3.06 -25.76
C LEU A 362 -19.89 3.97 -26.35
N ARG A 363 -20.18 5.27 -26.48
CA ARG A 363 -19.28 6.26 -27.08
C ARG A 363 -18.25 6.73 -26.06
N MET A 364 -16.97 6.65 -26.41
CA MET A 364 -15.92 7.51 -25.86
C MET A 364 -15.00 7.97 -26.99
N ASP A 365 -14.78 9.27 -27.07
CA ASP A 365 -14.09 9.96 -28.16
C ASP A 365 -12.55 9.89 -28.03
N ASN A 366 -11.90 9.91 -29.20
CA ASN A 366 -10.48 9.60 -29.42
C ASN A 366 -9.52 10.76 -29.13
N PHE A 367 -8.30 10.44 -28.66
CA PHE A 367 -7.09 11.26 -28.87
C PHE A 367 -5.88 10.39 -29.26
N VAL A 368 -5.08 10.89 -30.20
CA VAL A 368 -3.83 10.30 -30.72
C VAL A 368 -2.68 11.22 -30.34
N THR A 369 -1.53 10.68 -29.92
CA THR A 369 -0.26 11.44 -29.95
C THR A 369 0.94 10.57 -30.36
N SER A 370 1.83 11.15 -31.17
CA SER A 370 3.12 10.59 -31.60
C SER A 370 4.26 11.12 -30.71
N LYS A 371 5.24 10.26 -30.36
CA LYS A 371 6.41 10.64 -29.56
C LYS A 371 7.49 11.32 -30.43
N SER A 372 8.10 12.39 -29.91
CA SER A 372 9.12 13.18 -30.62
C SER A 372 10.55 12.61 -30.48
N LYS A 373 11.38 12.89 -31.49
CA LYS A 373 12.80 12.45 -31.60
C LYS A 373 13.70 12.86 -30.43
N ASN A 374 13.33 13.86 -29.64
CA ASN A 374 14.14 14.30 -28.49
C ASN A 374 14.08 13.28 -27.33
N HIS A 375 13.00 12.52 -27.24
CA HIS A 375 12.81 11.49 -26.21
C HIS A 375 13.77 10.31 -26.42
N LEU A 376 13.99 9.88 -27.67
CA LEU A 376 14.94 8.79 -27.98
C LEU A 376 16.40 9.17 -27.68
N ARG A 377 16.77 10.45 -27.84
CA ARG A 377 18.14 10.91 -27.55
C ARG A 377 18.47 10.89 -26.06
N LEU A 378 17.49 11.17 -25.20
CA LEU A 378 17.68 11.23 -23.75
C LEU A 378 17.86 9.82 -23.14
N GLU A 379 17.10 8.83 -23.63
CA GLU A 379 17.24 7.43 -23.20
C GLU A 379 18.63 6.85 -23.50
N GLN A 380 19.22 7.23 -24.63
CA GLN A 380 20.51 6.70 -25.04
C GLN A 380 21.68 7.28 -24.23
N ALA A 381 21.59 8.55 -23.82
CA ALA A 381 22.57 9.18 -22.93
C ALA A 381 22.56 8.59 -21.50
N LEU A 382 21.37 8.24 -20.98
CA LEU A 382 21.23 7.62 -19.67
C LEU A 382 21.81 6.20 -19.61
N LYS A 383 21.70 5.44 -20.70
CA LYS A 383 22.29 4.08 -20.80
C LYS A 383 23.82 4.09 -20.75
N GLU A 384 24.47 5.08 -21.36
CA GLU A 384 25.94 5.16 -21.40
C GLU A 384 26.54 5.66 -20.07
N ASN A 385 25.88 6.61 -19.38
CA ASN A 385 26.33 7.05 -18.05
C ASN A 385 26.28 5.93 -17.00
N ARG A 386 25.28 5.04 -17.09
CA ARG A 386 25.16 3.88 -16.19
C ARG A 386 26.35 2.92 -16.31
N LYS A 387 26.88 2.68 -17.52
CA LYS A 387 28.06 1.80 -17.72
C LYS A 387 29.34 2.38 -17.12
N THR A 388 29.50 3.70 -17.17
CA THR A 388 30.70 4.39 -16.66
C THR A 388 30.76 4.38 -15.14
N ILE A 389 29.63 4.57 -14.46
CA ILE A 389 29.53 4.52 -13.00
C ILE A 389 29.87 3.12 -12.48
N PHE A 390 29.35 2.06 -13.13
CA PHE A 390 29.63 0.68 -12.73
C PHE A 390 31.10 0.25 -12.91
N ARG A 391 31.84 0.82 -13.88
CA ARG A 391 33.28 0.59 -14.04
C ARG A 391 34.15 1.33 -13.02
N SER A 392 33.66 2.44 -12.48
CA SER A 392 34.39 3.22 -11.46
C SER A 392 34.35 2.52 -10.10
N LEU A 393 33.22 1.87 -9.77
CA LEU A 393 33.00 1.22 -8.48
C LEU A 393 33.69 -0.15 -8.33
N SER A 394 34.21 -0.74 -9.41
CA SER A 394 34.84 -2.07 -9.37
C SER A 394 36.31 -2.08 -8.93
N ASN A 395 36.95 -0.91 -8.74
CA ASN A 395 38.41 -0.80 -8.68
C ASN A 395 39.01 -0.31 -7.35
N SER A 396 38.28 -0.25 -6.24
CA SER A 396 38.87 0.20 -4.96
C SER A 396 38.28 -0.48 -3.72
N PHE A 397 39.12 -1.19 -2.97
CA PHE A 397 38.88 -1.82 -1.66
C PHE A 397 37.74 -2.86 -1.62
N THR A 398 37.95 -3.99 -0.95
CA THR A 398 36.86 -4.95 -0.81
C THR A 398 35.81 -4.34 0.14
N MET A 399 34.58 -4.17 -0.35
CA MET A 399 33.43 -3.68 0.44
C MET A 399 33.23 -4.47 1.75
N ALA A 400 33.76 -5.70 1.82
CA ALA A 400 33.76 -6.53 3.01
C ALA A 400 34.64 -5.96 4.15
N GLU A 401 35.84 -5.44 3.86
CA GLU A 401 36.75 -4.88 4.86
C GLU A 401 36.22 -3.55 5.42
N LEU A 402 35.73 -2.67 4.54
CA LEU A 402 35.12 -1.39 4.92
C LEU A 402 33.84 -1.58 5.73
N ARG A 403 33.07 -2.64 5.42
CA ARG A 403 31.91 -3.06 6.21
C ARG A 403 32.31 -3.57 7.58
N ASN A 404 33.39 -4.35 7.69
CA ASN A 404 33.83 -4.89 8.96
C ASN A 404 34.35 -3.78 9.90
N GLU A 405 35.11 -2.83 9.37
CA GLU A 405 35.61 -1.68 10.13
C GLU A 405 34.48 -0.76 10.61
N THR A 406 33.50 -0.49 9.73
CA THR A 406 32.30 0.29 10.08
C THR A 406 31.49 -0.38 11.19
N ASN A 407 31.30 -1.70 11.14
CA ASN A 407 30.58 -2.43 12.17
C ASN A 407 31.28 -2.41 13.53
N ASN A 408 32.62 -2.47 13.54
CA ASN A 408 33.41 -2.37 14.77
C ASN A 408 33.27 -0.99 15.42
N LEU A 409 33.39 0.08 14.63
CA LEU A 409 33.23 1.46 15.11
C LEU A 409 31.81 1.74 15.64
N MET A 410 30.78 1.23 14.95
CA MET A 410 29.38 1.39 15.41
C MET A 410 29.12 0.64 16.73
N THR A 411 29.76 -0.51 16.93
CA THR A 411 29.66 -1.27 18.18
C THR A 411 30.32 -0.51 19.34
N GLU A 412 31.51 0.05 19.10
CA GLU A 412 32.23 0.86 20.08
C GLU A 412 31.44 2.12 20.48
N LEU A 413 30.89 2.84 19.49
CA LEU A 413 30.06 4.02 19.73
C LEU A 413 28.80 3.71 20.55
N ARG A 414 28.11 2.60 20.27
CA ARG A 414 26.95 2.15 21.07
C ARG A 414 27.32 1.90 22.52
N SER A 415 28.49 1.28 22.76
CA SER A 415 28.98 1.01 24.11
C SER A 415 29.31 2.29 24.88
N GLU A 416 29.84 3.32 24.21
CA GLU A 416 30.14 4.63 24.82
C GLU A 416 28.87 5.39 25.18
N ILE A 417 27.89 5.45 24.27
CA ILE A 417 26.60 6.11 24.52
C ILE A 417 25.88 5.47 25.72
N GLN A 418 25.86 4.13 25.81
CA GLN A 418 25.27 3.43 26.96
C GLN A 418 25.99 3.77 28.28
N ARG A 419 27.33 3.92 28.23
CA ARG A 419 28.13 4.30 29.40
C ARG A 419 27.80 5.70 29.87
N GLU A 420 27.69 6.67 28.96
CA GLU A 420 27.33 8.05 29.31
C GLU A 420 25.92 8.14 29.90
N PHE A 421 24.94 7.45 29.31
CA PHE A 421 23.59 7.41 29.85
C PHE A 421 23.55 6.85 31.27
N LYS A 422 24.27 5.75 31.53
CA LYS A 422 24.37 5.17 32.87
C LYS A 422 25.00 6.16 33.87
N GLN A 423 26.06 6.86 33.47
CA GLN A 423 26.68 7.89 34.32
C GLN A 423 25.75 9.07 34.60
N GLN A 424 24.95 9.50 33.64
CA GLN A 424 23.96 10.56 33.85
C GLN A 424 22.87 10.12 34.84
N GLN A 425 22.41 8.87 34.76
CA GLN A 425 21.43 8.30 35.68
C GLN A 425 21.99 8.18 37.11
N GLU A 426 23.24 7.77 37.26
CA GLU A 426 23.93 7.72 38.56
C GLU A 426 24.10 9.12 39.18
N ARG A 427 24.40 10.15 38.37
CA ARG A 427 24.48 11.54 38.84
C ARG A 427 23.13 12.06 39.33
N GLN A 428 22.03 11.76 38.62
CA GLN A 428 20.68 12.14 39.02
C GLN A 428 20.27 11.46 40.35
N ASN A 429 20.64 10.19 40.52
CA ASN A 429 20.38 9.45 41.76
C ASN A 429 21.20 9.98 42.95
N HIS A 430 22.43 10.46 42.73
CA HIS A 430 23.23 11.06 43.80
C HIS A 430 22.77 12.47 44.22
N THR A 431 22.19 13.24 43.31
CA THR A 431 21.56 14.53 43.65
C THR A 431 20.25 14.38 44.42
N ALA A 432 19.65 13.20 44.43
CA ALA A 432 18.50 12.84 45.25
C ALA A 432 18.93 12.25 46.61
N SER A 433 19.77 12.95 47.36
CA SER A 433 20.00 12.63 48.77
C SER A 433 18.95 13.35 49.63
N PRO A 434 18.34 12.68 50.62
CA PRO A 434 17.24 13.26 51.39
C PRO A 434 17.77 14.32 52.35
N SER A 435 17.31 15.56 52.19
CA SER A 435 17.36 16.55 53.26
C SER A 435 16.47 16.04 54.41
N SER A 436 17.11 15.43 55.39
CA SER A 436 16.48 15.08 56.66
C SER A 436 16.09 16.36 57.40
N SER A 437 14.81 16.73 57.32
CA SER A 437 14.16 17.54 58.34
C SER A 437 12.91 16.81 58.81
N SER A 438 13.04 16.24 60.00
CA SER A 438 11.99 15.66 60.82
C SER A 438 10.92 16.69 61.18
N SER A 439 9.67 16.46 60.80
CA SER A 439 8.51 16.77 61.64
C SER A 439 7.25 16.06 61.13
N SER A 440 6.65 15.30 62.04
CA SER A 440 5.29 14.79 62.00
C SER A 440 4.26 15.91 61.92
N PHE A 441 3.25 15.82 61.04
CA PHE A 441 1.81 15.79 61.39
C PHE A 441 0.89 15.85 60.15
N SER A 442 -0.36 15.47 60.42
CA SER A 442 -1.54 15.11 59.63
C SER A 442 -2.05 15.97 58.47
N SER A 443 -2.81 15.28 57.62
CA SER A 443 -3.87 15.71 56.69
C SER A 443 -4.58 17.04 56.95
N SER A 444 -4.74 17.86 55.91
CA SER A 444 -6.05 18.26 55.34
C SER A 444 -5.87 19.33 54.26
N ALA A 445 -6.73 19.30 53.26
CA ALA A 445 -6.86 20.29 52.19
C ALA A 445 -7.10 21.72 52.73
N TRP A 446 -6.67 22.74 51.97
CA TRP A 446 -7.49 23.86 51.45
C TRP A 446 -6.58 24.86 50.69
N SER A 447 -7.14 25.42 49.63
CA SER A 447 -6.63 26.42 48.69
C SER A 447 -6.52 27.84 49.27
N PHE A 448 -5.51 28.64 48.89
CA PHE A 448 -5.67 29.94 48.17
C PHE A 448 -4.31 30.63 47.86
N ILE A 449 -4.41 31.53 46.87
CA ILE A 449 -3.46 32.43 46.16
C ILE A 449 -2.56 33.30 47.07
N ILE A 450 -1.31 33.61 46.65
CA ILE A 450 -0.72 34.98 46.52
C ILE A 450 0.49 34.97 45.55
N THR A 451 0.48 35.99 44.69
CA THR A 451 1.46 36.56 43.77
C THR A 451 2.84 36.93 44.35
N SER A 452 3.89 36.93 43.53
CA SER A 452 4.95 37.94 43.66
C SER A 452 5.64 38.26 42.33
N SER A 453 5.67 39.56 42.07
CA SER A 453 6.22 40.33 40.97
C SER A 453 7.74 40.24 40.83
N GLY A 454 8.23 40.55 39.63
CA GLY A 454 9.65 40.79 39.37
C GLY A 454 9.90 41.26 37.94
N ALA A 455 9.52 42.48 37.62
CA ALA A 455 9.89 43.17 36.39
C ALA A 455 11.27 43.82 36.53
N LEU A 456 12.10 43.76 35.48
CA LEU A 456 13.00 44.85 35.09
C LEU A 456 13.42 44.71 33.62
N SER A 457 13.34 45.85 32.95
CA SER A 457 13.44 46.15 31.53
C SER A 457 14.87 46.25 31.00
N SER A 458 15.07 46.02 29.70
CA SER A 458 15.72 47.01 28.83
C SER A 458 15.46 46.75 27.34
N THR A 459 15.08 47.82 26.66
CA THR A 459 14.75 48.02 25.24
C THR A 459 15.95 48.16 24.30
N ARG A 460 15.64 48.14 22.97
CA ARG A 460 16.40 48.50 21.74
C ARG A 460 17.03 47.32 20.99
N GLU A 461 17.01 47.22 19.65
CA GLU A 461 16.53 48.09 18.55
C GLU A 461 16.38 47.21 17.29
N LEU A 462 15.51 47.64 16.36
CA LEU A 462 15.25 47.03 15.05
C LEU A 462 16.46 47.08 14.10
N ALA A 463 16.59 46.07 13.23
CA ALA A 463 17.00 46.26 11.84
C ALA A 463 16.50 45.10 10.95
N ASP A 464 15.97 45.49 9.79
CA ASP A 464 15.18 44.74 8.82
C ASP A 464 15.92 43.64 8.04
N LYS A 465 15.15 42.64 7.57
CA LYS A 465 15.05 42.24 6.14
C LYS A 465 13.90 41.24 5.92
N PRO A 466 13.05 41.43 4.89
CA PRO A 466 11.98 40.48 4.56
C PRO A 466 12.49 39.39 3.62
N GLY A 467 12.25 38.13 3.99
CA GLY A 467 12.30 36.98 3.09
C GLY A 467 10.87 36.56 2.76
N ASP A 468 10.56 36.59 1.48
CA ASP A 468 9.26 36.30 0.86
C ASP A 468 8.86 34.82 1.09
N TYR A 469 7.88 34.58 1.96
CA TYR A 469 7.23 33.28 2.19
C TYR A 469 5.77 33.37 1.71
N SER A 470 5.58 33.44 0.39
CA SER A 470 4.25 33.49 -0.22
C SER A 470 3.79 32.16 -0.86
N ASN A 471 4.65 31.14 -0.96
CA ASN A 471 4.27 29.88 -1.65
C ASN A 471 3.78 28.74 -0.73
N GLU A 472 3.92 28.84 0.61
CA GLU A 472 3.51 27.76 1.53
C GLU A 472 2.07 27.90 2.08
N MET A 473 1.47 29.09 1.96
CA MET A 473 0.11 29.34 2.45
C MET A 473 -0.98 29.04 1.40
N ASP A 474 -0.66 29.17 0.11
CA ASP A 474 -1.59 28.90 -0.98
C ASP A 474 -1.86 27.38 -1.15
N ASP A 475 -0.88 26.53 -0.85
CA ASP A 475 -1.01 25.07 -0.89
C ASP A 475 -1.86 24.50 0.26
N ILE A 476 -1.96 25.23 1.38
CA ILE A 476 -2.78 24.84 2.55
C ILE A 476 -4.24 25.25 2.37
N ALA A 477 -4.50 26.38 1.69
CA ALA A 477 -5.85 26.81 1.36
C ALA A 477 -6.54 25.85 0.39
N ALA A 478 -5.79 25.18 -0.50
CA ALA A 478 -6.34 24.20 -1.44
C ALA A 478 -6.88 22.92 -0.77
N GLN A 479 -6.20 22.41 0.27
CA GLN A 479 -6.63 21.20 0.98
C GLN A 479 -7.81 21.46 1.95
N LEU A 480 -7.85 22.64 2.58
CA LEU A 480 -8.98 23.03 3.45
C LEU A 480 -10.25 23.40 2.66
N ASN A 481 -10.12 24.00 1.47
CA ASN A 481 -11.25 24.28 0.60
C ASN A 481 -11.85 22.99 0.01
N TYR A 482 -11.06 21.93 -0.18
CA TYR A 482 -11.55 20.63 -0.64
C TYR A 482 -12.44 19.94 0.40
N ASP A 483 -11.97 19.86 1.65
CA ASP A 483 -12.71 19.24 2.76
C ASP A 483 -13.98 20.03 3.14
N SER A 484 -13.98 21.35 2.94
CA SER A 484 -15.16 22.21 3.15
C SER A 484 -16.18 22.12 2.00
N ALA A 485 -15.73 21.99 0.74
CA ALA A 485 -16.62 21.86 -0.42
C ALA A 485 -17.34 20.50 -0.48
N GLU A 486 -16.75 19.45 0.12
CA GLU A 486 -17.38 18.13 0.24
C GLU A 486 -18.45 18.10 1.36
N ALA A 487 -18.32 18.96 2.37
CA ALA A 487 -19.36 19.16 3.39
C ALA A 487 -20.56 19.97 2.86
N GLU A 488 -20.35 20.95 1.98
CA GLU A 488 -21.43 21.78 1.43
C GLU A 488 -22.24 21.12 0.30
N LYS A 489 -21.66 20.17 -0.45
CA LYS A 489 -22.39 19.41 -1.48
C LYS A 489 -23.48 18.46 -0.94
N LYS A 490 -23.54 18.22 0.38
CA LYS A 490 -24.58 17.40 1.01
C LYS A 490 -25.89 18.13 1.32
N ASN A 491 -26.00 19.44 1.05
CA ASN A 491 -27.19 20.24 1.41
C ASN A 491 -27.95 20.87 0.24
N CYS A 492 -27.77 20.41 -1.00
CA CYS A 492 -28.53 20.93 -2.14
C CYS A 492 -29.14 19.84 -3.02
N CYS A 493 -30.34 19.37 -2.64
CA CYS A 493 -31.40 19.02 -3.60
C CYS A 493 -32.79 19.31 -2.98
N PRO A 494 -33.70 20.00 -3.68
CA PRO A 494 -34.97 20.47 -3.14
C PRO A 494 -36.15 19.50 -3.39
N ASN A 495 -37.13 19.58 -2.49
CA ASN A 495 -38.57 19.33 -2.67
C ASN A 495 -39.03 18.13 -3.53
N LEU A 496 -39.56 17.11 -2.86
CA LEU A 496 -40.60 16.22 -3.42
C LEU A 496 -41.77 16.08 -2.44
N GLU A 497 -42.88 16.64 -2.89
CA GLU A 497 -44.29 16.50 -2.54
C GLU A 497 -44.69 15.65 -1.33
N ARG A 498 -45.32 16.33 -0.35
CA ARG A 498 -46.19 15.73 0.66
C ARG A 498 -47.44 15.15 0.00
N LYS A 499 -47.65 13.84 0.10
CA LYS A 499 -48.98 13.24 0.08
C LYS A 499 -49.39 12.85 1.49
N ASN A 500 -50.51 13.42 1.92
CA ASN A 500 -51.24 13.09 3.13
C ASN A 500 -51.64 11.61 3.14
N VAL A 501 -51.36 10.92 4.23
CA VAL A 501 -52.08 9.71 4.62
C VAL A 501 -52.36 9.84 6.12
N GLU A 502 -53.64 10.08 6.42
CA GLU A 502 -54.22 9.85 7.75
C GLU A 502 -54.05 8.38 8.12
N ILE A 503 -53.46 8.09 9.29
CA ILE A 503 -53.75 6.86 10.02
C ILE A 503 -53.93 7.22 11.49
N THR A 504 -55.10 6.80 11.97
CA THR A 504 -55.71 6.96 13.29
C THR A 504 -54.92 6.29 14.43
N ASP A 505 -55.06 6.90 15.61
CA ASP A 505 -54.79 6.32 16.92
C ASP A 505 -55.45 4.95 17.11
N GLU A 506 -54.72 4.01 17.72
CA GLU A 506 -55.17 3.12 18.81
C GLU A 506 -54.26 1.88 18.93
N LYS A 507 -53.45 1.80 20.00
CA LYS A 507 -53.53 0.74 21.04
C LYS A 507 -52.28 0.70 21.92
N LYS A 508 -52.51 1.02 23.19
CA LYS A 508 -51.75 0.54 24.34
C LYS A 508 -51.89 -0.97 24.43
N LEU A 509 -50.78 -1.69 24.63
CA LEU A 509 -50.77 -2.93 25.41
C LEU A 509 -49.36 -3.26 25.90
N ASN A 510 -49.28 -3.50 27.21
CA ASN A 510 -48.14 -3.94 27.99
C ASN A 510 -47.50 -5.21 27.42
N PHE A 511 -46.18 -5.39 27.58
CA PHE A 511 -45.65 -6.70 27.97
C PHE A 511 -44.30 -6.58 28.69
N GLU A 512 -44.13 -7.50 29.63
CA GLU A 512 -43.22 -7.54 30.76
C GLU A 512 -41.78 -7.97 30.42
N HIS A 513 -40.91 -7.69 31.41
CA HIS A 513 -39.59 -8.28 31.63
C HIS A 513 -39.46 -9.76 31.23
N LYS A 514 -38.40 -10.08 30.48
CA LYS A 514 -37.66 -11.34 30.63
C LYS A 514 -36.16 -11.13 30.54
N ASN A 515 -35.51 -11.34 31.70
CA ASN A 515 -34.12 -11.71 31.84
C ASN A 515 -33.92 -13.16 31.36
N SER A 516 -32.87 -13.40 30.58
CA SER A 516 -32.18 -14.70 30.47
C SER A 516 -30.81 -14.44 29.86
N ASN A 517 -29.74 -14.39 30.67
CA ASN A 517 -28.83 -15.52 30.91
C ASN A 517 -28.54 -16.35 29.65
N VAL A 518 -27.40 -16.09 29.02
CA VAL A 518 -26.73 -17.04 28.12
C VAL A 518 -25.29 -17.22 28.58
N ALA A 519 -24.95 -18.50 28.65
CA ALA A 519 -23.82 -19.11 29.32
C ALA A 519 -22.46 -18.77 28.70
N ILE A 520 -21.48 -18.65 29.60
CA ILE A 520 -20.05 -18.77 29.34
C ILE A 520 -19.76 -20.28 29.23
N SER A 521 -19.35 -20.76 28.05
CA SER A 521 -18.82 -22.12 27.89
C SER A 521 -17.31 -22.11 28.09
N HIS A 522 -16.89 -22.89 29.09
CA HIS A 522 -15.51 -23.27 29.38
C HIS A 522 -14.89 -24.08 28.24
N PHE A 523 -13.68 -23.71 27.81
CA PHE A 523 -12.73 -24.62 27.16
C PHE A 523 -12.04 -25.45 28.26
N GLN A 524 -12.30 -26.76 28.29
CA GLN A 524 -11.54 -27.72 29.08
C GLN A 524 -10.29 -28.15 28.30
N LYS A 525 -9.17 -28.18 29.02
CA LYS A 525 -7.89 -28.79 28.64
C LYS A 525 -8.07 -30.29 28.47
N GLU A 526 -7.66 -30.84 27.33
CA GLU A 526 -7.27 -32.24 27.23
C GLU A 526 -5.85 -32.42 27.79
N ASN A 527 -5.68 -33.45 28.60
CA ASN A 527 -4.41 -33.97 29.08
C ASN A 527 -4.21 -35.38 28.46
N PRO A 528 -2.97 -35.87 28.32
CA PRO A 528 -2.63 -36.99 27.46
C PRO A 528 -2.59 -38.34 28.19
N GLU A 529 -2.35 -39.40 27.40
CA GLU A 529 -1.88 -40.75 27.76
C GLU A 529 -2.89 -41.72 28.43
N THR A 530 -3.44 -42.64 27.64
CA THR A 530 -3.03 -44.08 27.61
C THR A 530 -3.78 -44.84 26.53
#